data_AF-A0A8T0E1W9-F1
#
_entry.id   AF-A0A8T0E1W9-F1
#
_cell.length_a   1.000
_cell.length_b   1.000
_cell.length_c   1.000
_cell.angle_alpha   90.00
_cell.angle_beta   90.00
_cell.angle_gamma   90.00
#
_symmetry.space_group_name_H-M   'P 1'
#
loop_
_entity.id
_entity.type
_entity.pdbx_description
1 polymer ?
#
loop_
_entity_poly.entity_id
_entity_poly.type
_entity_poly.pdbx_seq_one_letter_code
_entity_poly.pdbx_strand_id
1 'polypeptide(L)'
;MFDCCKHIARECVKENAGVMYAYQSETSENSTRLNVIRSFSAAAYALNVEVILIEPSILFNLLSNSQQKFLLKKGSNSNDFRYVPGILTFGFLDKYKKYITQPEFAFEMYHKGFNFIEEYDTCNHVSPPEVGTSGHYFFMTYGWIIHLVEFARKSNYLWHSALRANNCSSLPNREDLHFVAYDGVYENFYGVIINQESKITLPPKPLRFLHEMKTSKFLSCRALLMPKEKHPEESKVGNIIREMKAILQPYFYDFWLTSGTLLGWYRECGIIPYTSDVDFGMRASDVKSLESILQLFRKSRSLKLVMRYGLFKNKQRDVYFKGKAFRTSWLGNMAS
;
A
#
# COMPACT_ATOMS: atom_id res chain seq x y z
N MET A 1 2.46 -23.44 10.03
CA MET A 1 2.73 -22.63 8.82
C MET A 1 2.78 -21.10 9.09
N PHE A 2 2.74 -20.65 10.35
CA PHE A 2 2.82 -19.22 10.72
C PHE A 2 4.23 -18.75 11.17
N ASP A 3 5.16 -19.66 11.46
CA ASP A 3 6.51 -19.29 11.93
C ASP A 3 7.51 -18.91 10.83
N CYS A 4 7.26 -19.34 9.58
CA CYS A 4 8.19 -19.06 8.48
C CYS A 4 8.22 -17.55 8.13
N CYS A 5 7.13 -16.81 8.35
CA CYS A 5 7.08 -15.37 8.08
C CYS A 5 7.86 -14.53 9.11
N LYS A 6 7.91 -14.93 10.38
CA LYS A 6 8.69 -14.22 11.41
C LYS A 6 10.19 -14.39 11.21
N HIS A 7 10.63 -15.56 10.73
CA HIS A 7 12.04 -15.82 10.48
C HIS A 7 12.56 -15.03 9.28
N ILE A 8 11.81 -15.00 8.17
CA ILE A 8 12.16 -14.23 6.97
C ILE A 8 12.15 -12.71 7.26
N ALA A 9 11.21 -12.22 8.08
CA ALA A 9 11.21 -10.82 8.51
C ALA A 9 12.46 -10.49 9.34
N ARG A 10 12.90 -11.39 10.24
CA ARG A 10 14.13 -11.21 11.01
C ARG A 10 15.40 -11.27 10.15
N GLU A 11 15.43 -12.09 9.10
CA GLU A 11 16.54 -12.15 8.15
C GLU A 11 16.62 -10.90 7.26
N CYS A 12 15.49 -10.40 6.74
CA CYS A 12 15.44 -9.09 6.07
C CYS A 12 15.88 -7.94 7.01
N VAL A 13 15.53 -8.00 8.30
CA VAL A 13 15.98 -6.99 9.28
C VAL A 13 17.48 -7.12 9.57
N LYS A 14 18.05 -8.33 9.59
CA LYS A 14 19.50 -8.52 9.78
C LYS A 14 20.33 -8.06 8.59
N GLU A 15 19.90 -8.35 7.36
CA GLU A 15 20.57 -7.83 6.15
C GLU A 15 20.48 -6.30 6.05
N ASN A 16 19.36 -5.70 6.46
CA ASN A 16 19.13 -4.25 6.37
C ASN A 16 19.58 -3.44 7.60
N ALA A 17 19.80 -4.07 8.75
CA ALA A 17 20.46 -3.43 9.89
C ALA A 17 21.87 -2.99 9.49
N GLY A 18 22.59 -3.85 8.75
CA GLY A 18 23.89 -3.51 8.18
C GLY A 18 23.86 -2.33 7.21
N VAL A 19 22.74 -2.08 6.52
CA VAL A 19 22.57 -0.94 5.60
C VAL A 19 22.31 0.37 6.37
N MET A 20 21.58 0.32 7.48
CA MET A 20 21.45 1.47 8.40
C MET A 20 22.79 1.83 9.07
N TYR A 21 23.61 0.84 9.39
CA TYR A 21 25.00 1.06 9.85
C TYR A 21 25.92 1.52 8.71
N ALA A 22 25.72 1.07 7.46
CA ALA A 22 26.48 1.53 6.30
C ALA A 22 26.12 2.97 5.86
N TYR A 23 24.94 3.48 6.25
CA TYR A 23 24.56 4.89 6.11
C TYR A 23 25.40 5.84 6.99
N GLN A 24 26.33 5.32 7.80
CA GLN A 24 27.28 6.07 8.64
C GLN A 24 28.51 6.61 7.88
N SER A 25 28.58 6.53 6.54
CA SER A 25 29.54 7.37 5.79
C SER A 25 29.02 8.82 5.78
N GLU A 26 29.26 9.53 6.87
CA GLU A 26 28.56 10.75 7.28
C GLU A 26 28.83 11.97 6.39
N THR A 27 27.78 12.45 5.72
CA THR A 27 27.58 13.88 5.48
C THR A 27 26.76 14.46 6.66
N SER A 28 26.94 15.73 6.99
CA SER A 28 26.23 16.40 8.11
C SER A 28 24.70 16.36 7.97
N GLU A 29 24.20 16.29 6.75
CA GLU A 29 22.76 16.20 6.46
C GLU A 29 22.20 14.81 6.79
N ASN A 30 22.95 13.73 6.50
CA ASN A 30 22.53 12.36 6.79
C ASN A 30 22.43 12.08 8.29
N SER A 31 23.37 12.60 9.08
CA SER A 31 23.33 12.49 10.54
C SER A 31 22.14 13.27 11.13
N THR A 32 21.88 14.46 10.61
CA THR A 32 20.71 15.29 11.00
C THR A 32 19.39 14.57 10.70
N ARG A 33 19.23 14.04 9.48
CA ARG A 33 18.02 13.30 9.07
C ARG A 33 17.74 12.10 9.97
N LEU A 34 18.76 11.29 10.26
CA LEU A 34 18.63 10.12 11.12
C LEU A 34 18.24 10.50 12.55
N ASN A 35 18.78 11.60 13.08
CA ASN A 35 18.42 12.10 14.40
C ASN A 35 16.94 12.52 14.45
N VAL A 36 16.43 13.21 13.43
CA VAL A 36 14.99 13.56 13.36
C VAL A 36 14.12 12.30 13.34
N ILE A 37 14.48 11.28 12.55
CA ILE A 37 13.75 10.00 12.49
C ILE A 37 13.68 9.34 13.88
N ARG A 38 14.83 9.24 14.56
CA ARG A 38 14.93 8.64 15.90
C ARG A 38 14.11 9.41 16.92
N SER A 39 14.27 10.73 16.96
CA SER A 39 13.59 11.60 17.93
C SER A 39 12.08 11.56 17.75
N PHE A 40 11.58 11.64 16.52
CA PHE A 40 10.13 11.60 16.27
C PHE A 40 9.53 10.23 16.62
N SER A 41 10.21 9.14 16.23
CA SER A 41 9.76 7.78 16.54
C SER A 41 9.70 7.54 18.05
N ALA A 42 10.73 7.99 18.79
CA ALA A 42 10.79 7.88 20.25
C ALA A 42 9.72 8.74 20.93
N ALA A 43 9.49 9.97 20.43
CA ALA A 43 8.47 10.88 20.94
C ALA A 43 7.06 10.30 20.80
N ALA A 44 6.70 9.82 19.60
CA ALA A 44 5.41 9.18 19.37
C ALA A 44 5.24 7.91 20.21
N TYR A 45 6.28 7.08 20.31
CA TYR A 45 6.25 5.86 21.09
C TYR A 45 6.03 6.12 22.59
N ALA A 46 6.65 7.18 23.14
CA ALA A 46 6.42 7.59 24.54
C ALA A 46 4.96 8.00 24.82
N LEU A 47 4.22 8.35 23.77
CA LEU A 47 2.79 8.66 23.81
C LEU A 47 1.91 7.46 23.42
N ASN A 48 2.46 6.25 23.43
CA ASN A 48 1.81 4.99 23.05
C ASN A 48 1.32 4.94 21.59
N VAL A 49 1.96 5.70 20.71
CA VAL A 49 1.67 5.72 19.27
C VAL A 49 2.85 5.11 18.52
N GLU A 50 2.60 4.00 17.82
CA GLU A 50 3.59 3.43 16.91
C GLU A 50 3.49 4.10 15.55
N VAL A 51 4.58 4.73 15.13
CA VAL A 51 4.75 5.30 13.79
C VAL A 51 5.67 4.41 12.95
N ILE A 52 5.37 4.35 11.66
CA ILE A 52 6.04 3.52 10.66
C ILE A 52 6.74 4.44 9.68
N LEU A 53 8.06 4.34 9.55
CA LEU A 53 8.80 5.11 8.56
C LEU A 53 8.48 4.57 7.16
N ILE A 54 7.69 5.33 6.40
CA ILE A 54 7.22 4.98 5.05
C ILE A 54 7.86 5.85 3.96
N GLU A 55 8.86 6.64 4.33
CA GLU A 55 9.58 7.56 3.45
C GLU A 55 10.20 6.80 2.24
N PRO A 56 9.69 7.01 1.01
CA PRO A 56 10.05 6.18 -0.14
C PRO A 56 11.54 6.20 -0.46
N SER A 57 12.19 7.35 -0.33
CA SER A 57 13.62 7.50 -0.59
C SER A 57 14.48 6.66 0.35
N ILE A 58 14.11 6.57 1.63
CA ILE A 58 14.82 5.75 2.62
C ILE A 58 14.56 4.27 2.34
N LEU A 59 13.28 3.90 2.18
CA LEU A 59 12.91 2.51 1.92
C LEU A 59 13.58 1.97 0.66
N PHE A 60 13.72 2.79 -0.39
CA PHE A 60 14.37 2.42 -1.64
C PHE A 60 15.87 2.20 -1.45
N ASN A 61 16.53 3.07 -0.69
CA ASN A 61 17.95 2.94 -0.37
C ASN A 61 18.27 1.73 0.53
N LEU A 62 17.29 1.26 1.31
CA LEU A 62 17.42 0.01 2.08
C LEU A 62 17.34 -1.25 1.20
N LEU A 63 16.84 -1.16 -0.04
CA LEU A 63 16.77 -2.31 -0.93
C LEU A 63 18.14 -2.65 -1.51
N SER A 64 18.36 -3.94 -1.80
CA SER A 64 19.55 -4.36 -2.54
C SER A 64 19.55 -3.83 -3.98
N ASN A 65 20.73 -3.73 -4.59
CA ASN A 65 20.87 -3.26 -5.98
C ASN A 65 20.01 -4.05 -6.98
N SER A 66 19.80 -5.35 -6.76
CA SER A 66 18.95 -6.17 -7.62
C SER A 66 17.46 -5.84 -7.45
N GLN A 67 17.02 -5.56 -6.23
CA GLN A 67 15.67 -5.15 -5.89
C GLN A 67 15.34 -3.74 -6.41
N GLN A 68 16.28 -2.80 -6.30
CA GLN A 68 16.14 -1.46 -6.89
C GLN A 68 15.98 -1.54 -8.41
N LYS A 69 16.89 -2.25 -9.11
CA LYS A 69 16.80 -2.48 -10.56
C LYS A 69 15.49 -3.17 -10.95
N PHE A 70 15.00 -4.08 -10.12
CA PHE A 70 13.73 -4.76 -10.33
C PHE A 70 12.55 -3.78 -10.32
N LEU A 71 12.46 -2.89 -9.32
CA LEU A 71 11.39 -1.88 -9.26
C LEU A 71 11.40 -0.96 -10.48
N LEU A 72 12.59 -0.51 -10.89
CA LEU A 72 12.74 0.34 -12.07
C LEU A 72 12.27 -0.37 -13.35
N LYS A 73 12.63 -1.66 -13.50
CA LYS A 73 12.16 -2.49 -14.62
C LYS A 73 10.65 -2.71 -14.61
N LYS A 74 10.02 -2.71 -13.43
CA LYS A 74 8.55 -2.83 -13.25
C LYS A 74 7.79 -1.52 -13.54
N GLY A 75 8.47 -0.56 -14.17
CA GLY A 75 7.88 0.71 -14.58
C GLY A 75 8.03 1.79 -13.52
N SER A 76 8.75 1.55 -12.41
CA SER A 76 9.12 2.62 -11.48
C SER A 76 10.15 3.56 -12.07
N ASN A 77 9.98 4.84 -11.82
CA ASN A 77 10.94 5.88 -12.14
C ASN A 77 11.71 6.22 -10.85
N SER A 78 12.97 6.62 -10.97
CA SER A 78 13.75 7.13 -9.83
C SER A 78 13.04 8.27 -9.12
N ASN A 79 12.27 9.08 -9.87
CA ASN A 79 11.51 10.19 -9.32
C ASN A 79 10.35 9.76 -8.39
N ASP A 80 9.88 8.51 -8.49
CA ASP A 80 8.83 7.98 -7.59
C ASP A 80 9.36 7.75 -6.16
N PHE A 81 10.69 7.71 -5.99
CA PHE A 81 11.38 7.49 -4.72
C PHE A 81 12.34 8.63 -4.39
N ARG A 82 12.10 9.81 -4.97
CA ARG A 82 13.03 10.94 -4.84
C ARG A 82 13.15 11.38 -3.38
N TYR A 83 14.37 11.72 -2.99
CA TYR A 83 14.60 12.41 -1.72
C TYR A 83 14.14 13.86 -1.86
N VAL A 84 13.27 14.31 -0.96
CA VAL A 84 12.93 15.71 -0.81
C VAL A 84 13.63 16.24 0.45
N PRO A 85 14.58 17.18 0.33
CA PRO A 85 15.25 17.77 1.48
C PRO A 85 14.26 18.39 2.46
N GLY A 86 14.47 18.15 3.75
CA GLY A 86 13.63 18.72 4.80
C GLY A 86 12.25 18.08 4.97
N ILE A 87 11.92 16.99 4.26
CA ILE A 87 10.64 16.27 4.45
C ILE A 87 10.89 14.82 4.85
N LEU A 88 10.12 14.34 5.82
CA LEU A 88 10.10 12.94 6.26
C LEU A 88 8.67 12.43 6.38
N THR A 89 8.40 11.26 5.80
CA THR A 89 7.06 10.66 5.83
C THR A 89 6.99 9.46 6.79
N PHE A 90 6.03 9.52 7.72
CA PHE A 90 5.64 8.42 8.59
C PHE A 90 4.18 8.03 8.35
N GLY A 91 3.85 6.77 8.60
CA GLY A 91 2.49 6.27 8.65
C GLY A 91 2.11 5.84 10.06
N PHE A 92 0.83 5.79 10.37
CA PHE A 92 0.31 5.15 11.58
C PHE A 92 -1.00 4.42 11.27
N LEU A 93 -1.35 3.43 12.09
CA LEU A 93 -2.59 2.66 11.92
C LEU A 93 -3.76 3.35 12.64
N ASP A 94 -4.96 3.32 12.06
CA ASP A 94 -6.21 3.91 12.59
C ASP A 94 -6.50 3.65 14.08
N LYS A 95 -6.08 2.50 14.63
CA LYS A 95 -6.18 2.22 16.07
C LYS A 95 -5.55 3.31 16.95
N TYR A 96 -4.59 4.09 16.42
CA TYR A 96 -3.94 5.20 17.10
C TYR A 96 -4.60 6.56 16.84
N LYS A 97 -5.56 6.67 15.91
CA LYS A 97 -6.20 7.92 15.52
C LYS A 97 -6.73 8.70 16.73
N LYS A 98 -7.44 8.01 17.63
CA LYS A 98 -8.03 8.60 18.83
C LYS A 98 -7.01 9.27 19.77
N TYR A 99 -5.75 8.81 19.76
CA TYR A 99 -4.68 9.41 20.55
C TYR A 99 -4.06 10.59 19.82
N ILE A 100 -3.82 10.47 18.52
CA ILE A 100 -3.21 11.54 17.71
C ILE A 100 -4.12 12.76 17.60
N THR A 101 -5.44 12.57 17.54
CA THR A 101 -6.41 13.67 17.44
C THR A 101 -6.70 14.37 18.77
N GLN A 102 -6.11 13.92 19.87
CA GLN A 102 -6.28 14.57 21.18
C GLN A 102 -5.38 15.81 21.27
N PRO A 103 -5.88 16.95 21.78
CA PRO A 103 -5.06 18.15 22.02
C PRO A 103 -3.80 17.87 22.85
N GLU A 104 -3.90 16.95 23.81
CA GLU A 104 -2.81 16.51 24.67
C GLU A 104 -1.65 15.90 23.87
N PHE A 105 -1.93 15.18 22.78
CA PHE A 105 -0.87 14.62 21.94
C PHE A 105 -0.06 15.71 21.24
N ALA A 106 -0.74 16.71 20.67
CA ALA A 106 -0.07 17.85 20.04
C ALA A 106 0.76 18.65 21.06
N PHE A 107 0.23 18.87 22.27
CA PHE A 107 0.92 19.54 23.36
C PHE A 107 2.18 18.78 23.83
N GLU A 108 2.08 17.46 24.01
CA GLU A 108 3.22 16.63 24.40
C GLU A 108 4.28 16.55 23.29
N MET A 109 3.87 16.51 22.02
CA MET A 109 4.79 16.58 20.89
C MET A 109 5.51 17.93 20.82
N TYR A 110 4.81 19.03 21.11
CA TYR A 110 5.41 20.37 21.22
C TYR A 110 6.52 20.42 22.29
N HIS A 111 6.26 19.88 23.48
CA HIS A 111 7.27 19.80 24.55
C HIS A 111 8.47 18.91 24.19
N LYS A 112 8.31 18.00 23.23
CA LYS A 112 9.37 17.17 22.67
C LYS A 112 10.06 17.80 21.45
N GLY A 113 9.74 19.06 21.11
CA GLY A 113 10.36 19.81 20.03
C GLY A 113 9.71 19.64 18.65
N PHE A 114 8.47 19.15 18.60
CA PHE A 114 7.71 18.95 17.36
C PHE A 114 6.46 19.83 17.36
N ASN A 115 6.51 20.93 16.60
CA ASN A 115 5.39 21.85 16.48
C ASN A 115 4.35 21.26 15.52
N PHE A 116 3.12 21.05 15.98
CA PHE A 116 2.03 20.66 15.09
C PHE A 116 1.71 21.80 14.11
N ILE A 117 1.55 21.46 12.83
CA ILE A 117 1.06 22.38 11.81
C ILE A 117 -0.42 22.06 11.63
N GLU A 118 -1.29 22.95 12.11
CA GLU A 118 -2.73 22.77 11.97
C GLU A 118 -3.13 22.66 10.50
N GLU A 119 -3.78 21.55 10.18
CA GLU A 119 -4.29 21.27 8.85
C GLU A 119 -5.82 21.40 8.89
N TYR A 120 -6.39 22.60 8.71
CA TYR A 120 -7.80 22.74 8.30
C TYR A 120 -8.07 23.94 7.39
N ASP A 121 -9.08 23.74 6.54
CA ASP A 121 -9.64 24.49 5.39
C ASP A 121 -9.81 26.02 5.51
N THR A 122 -9.41 26.66 6.60
CA THR A 122 -9.51 28.11 6.74
C THR A 122 -8.30 28.65 7.48
N CYS A 123 -7.41 29.30 6.73
CA CYS A 123 -6.32 30.12 7.26
C CYS A 123 -6.80 31.31 8.13
N ASN A 124 -8.02 31.32 8.70
CA ASN A 124 -8.59 32.51 9.37
C ASN A 124 -9.68 32.32 10.45
N HIS A 125 -10.05 31.12 10.94
CA HIS A 125 -11.03 31.05 12.05
C HIS A 125 -10.81 29.93 13.06
N VAL A 126 -10.79 30.30 14.34
CA VAL A 126 -10.91 29.42 15.51
C VAL A 126 -12.39 29.01 15.63
N SER A 127 -12.70 27.79 15.21
CA SER A 127 -13.96 27.11 15.54
C SER A 127 -13.63 25.82 16.28
N PRO A 128 -14.52 25.28 17.14
CA PRO A 128 -14.26 24.02 17.82
C PRO A 128 -14.05 22.90 16.78
N PRO A 129 -13.16 21.94 17.04
CA PRO A 129 -12.79 20.92 16.07
C PRO A 129 -13.95 19.95 15.85
N GLU A 130 -14.77 20.20 14.83
CA GLU A 130 -15.43 19.09 14.15
C GLU A 130 -14.35 18.36 13.35
N VAL A 131 -13.77 17.33 13.99
CA VAL A 131 -12.66 16.49 13.51
C VAL A 131 -12.93 16.02 12.08
N GLY A 132 -12.31 16.72 11.13
CA GLY A 132 -12.68 16.78 9.72
C GLY A 132 -11.74 16.08 8.75
N THR A 133 -11.23 14.90 9.10
CA THR A 133 -11.16 13.77 8.13
C THR A 133 -10.04 13.64 7.08
N SER A 134 -8.99 14.49 6.99
CA SER A 134 -7.96 14.33 5.92
C SER A 134 -7.06 13.09 6.09
N GLY A 135 -6.88 12.57 7.32
CA GLY A 135 -5.93 11.50 7.61
C GLY A 135 -4.46 11.91 7.45
N HIS A 136 -4.15 13.20 7.31
CA HIS A 136 -2.80 13.73 7.24
C HIS A 136 -2.55 14.66 8.43
N TYR A 137 -1.32 14.63 8.94
CA TYR A 137 -0.91 15.40 10.11
C TYR A 137 0.51 15.88 9.86
N PHE A 138 0.80 17.13 10.19
CA PHE A 138 2.09 17.73 9.91
C PHE A 138 2.74 18.22 11.19
N PHE A 139 4.04 17.94 11.34
CA PHE A 139 4.86 18.48 12.43
C PHE A 139 6.09 19.17 11.87
N MET A 140 6.59 20.19 12.56
CA MET A 140 7.83 20.88 12.22
C MET A 140 8.85 20.77 13.35
N THR A 141 10.10 20.47 13.01
CA THR A 141 11.22 20.44 13.95
C THR A 141 12.53 20.78 13.24
N TYR A 142 13.37 21.67 13.77
CA TYR A 142 14.70 22.00 13.21
C TYR A 142 14.76 22.17 11.68
N GLY A 143 13.75 22.82 11.07
CA GLY A 143 13.66 23.01 9.61
C GLY A 143 13.18 21.79 8.81
N TRP A 144 12.81 20.70 9.48
CA TRP A 144 12.18 19.51 8.90
C TRP A 144 10.67 19.54 9.08
N ILE A 145 9.98 19.09 8.05
CA ILE A 145 8.55 18.82 8.04
C ILE A 145 8.36 17.30 8.10
N ILE A 146 7.55 16.88 9.04
CA ILE A 146 7.18 15.48 9.26
C ILE A 146 5.74 15.32 8.78
N HIS A 147 5.56 14.54 7.72
CA HIS A 147 4.27 14.17 7.17
C HIS A 147 3.84 12.84 7.79
N LEU A 148 2.83 12.87 8.66
CA LEU A 148 2.27 11.71 9.32
C LEU A 148 0.94 11.32 8.67
N VAL A 149 0.86 10.10 8.14
CA VAL A 149 -0.24 9.60 7.31
C VAL A 149 -1.03 8.50 8.04
N GLU A 150 -2.34 8.66 8.14
CA GLU A 150 -3.26 7.67 8.67
C GLU A 150 -3.47 6.55 7.64
N PHE A 151 -3.26 5.31 8.06
CA PHE A 151 -3.66 4.10 7.35
C PHE A 151 -4.83 3.44 8.08
N ALA A 152 -6.03 3.65 7.56
CA ALA A 152 -7.26 3.07 8.09
C ALA A 152 -7.58 1.72 7.49
N ARG A 153 -8.02 0.78 8.33
CA ARG A 153 -8.37 -0.55 7.88
C ARG A 153 -9.67 -0.53 7.08
N LYS A 154 -9.59 -1.00 5.84
CA LYS A 154 -10.73 -1.18 4.95
C LYS A 154 -10.77 -2.65 4.50
N SER A 155 -11.55 -3.46 5.22
CA SER A 155 -11.55 -4.92 5.06
C SER A 155 -10.13 -5.50 5.28
N ASN A 156 -9.56 -6.20 4.29
CA ASN A 156 -8.22 -6.81 4.35
C ASN A 156 -7.10 -5.88 3.86
N TYR A 157 -7.36 -4.59 3.72
CA TYR A 157 -6.41 -3.61 3.21
C TYR A 157 -6.27 -2.41 4.15
N LEU A 158 -5.23 -1.63 3.92
CA LEU A 158 -5.02 -0.34 4.55
C LEU A 158 -5.24 0.76 3.53
N TRP A 159 -6.09 1.73 3.87
CA TRP A 159 -6.46 2.86 3.04
C TRP A 159 -5.92 4.14 3.66
N HIS A 160 -5.40 5.05 2.84
CA HIS A 160 -5.15 6.44 3.23
C HIS A 160 -5.93 7.37 2.28
N SER A 161 -6.31 8.53 2.76
CA SER A 161 -6.98 9.56 1.98
C SER A 161 -5.99 10.31 1.08
N ALA A 162 -6.52 10.97 0.06
CA ALA A 162 -5.87 12.11 -0.57
C ALA A 162 -5.93 13.32 0.38
N LEU A 163 -4.93 14.19 0.30
CA LEU A 163 -5.07 15.54 0.86
C LEU A 163 -5.93 16.37 -0.09
N ARG A 164 -6.94 17.06 0.41
CA ARG A 164 -7.74 18.00 -0.40
C ARG A 164 -6.91 19.25 -0.69
N ALA A 165 -7.20 19.92 -1.80
CA ALA A 165 -6.53 21.17 -2.12
C ALA A 165 -6.88 22.21 -1.05
N ASN A 166 -5.87 22.73 -0.36
CA ASN A 166 -6.00 23.84 0.57
C ASN A 166 -5.09 24.99 0.11
N ASN A 167 -5.45 26.22 0.49
CA ASN A 167 -4.69 27.42 0.16
C ASN A 167 -3.70 27.79 1.29
N CYS A 168 -3.20 26.81 2.04
CA CYS A 168 -2.31 27.03 3.18
C CYS A 168 -0.86 27.19 2.70
N SER A 169 -0.31 28.39 2.85
CA SER A 169 1.08 28.73 2.50
C SER A 169 2.13 28.10 3.43
N SER A 170 1.74 27.53 4.56
CA SER A 170 2.61 26.88 5.54
C SER A 170 2.95 25.42 5.21
N LEU A 171 2.26 24.79 4.26
CA LEU A 171 2.48 23.40 3.88
C LEU A 171 3.50 23.27 2.75
N PRO A 172 4.23 22.14 2.67
CA PRO A 172 5.04 21.83 1.49
C PRO A 172 4.20 21.81 0.22
N ASN A 173 4.86 22.02 -0.92
CA ASN A 173 4.22 21.80 -2.22
C ASN A 173 3.67 20.37 -2.28
N ARG A 174 2.42 20.21 -2.73
CA ARG A 174 1.77 18.89 -2.87
C ARG A 174 2.61 17.88 -3.65
N GLU A 175 3.35 18.36 -4.65
CA GLU A 175 4.19 17.51 -5.50
C GLU A 175 5.28 16.80 -4.71
N ASP A 176 5.74 17.39 -3.61
CA ASP A 176 6.81 16.89 -2.74
C ASP A 176 6.33 15.85 -1.72
N LEU A 177 5.02 15.63 -1.62
CA LEU A 177 4.41 14.70 -0.69
C LEU A 177 3.90 13.46 -1.44
N HIS A 178 4.43 12.28 -1.11
CA HIS A 178 4.16 11.06 -1.88
C HIS A 178 2.74 10.50 -1.69
N PHE A 179 2.08 10.80 -0.57
CA PHE A 179 0.81 10.16 -0.16
C PHE A 179 -0.41 11.08 -0.24
N VAL A 180 -0.31 12.23 -0.91
CA VAL A 180 -1.37 13.25 -0.93
C VAL A 180 -2.17 13.31 -2.23
N ALA A 181 -1.63 12.75 -3.32
CA ALA A 181 -2.15 12.93 -4.67
C ALA A 181 -3.56 12.32 -4.86
N TYR A 182 -3.82 11.19 -4.22
CA TYR A 182 -5.04 10.41 -4.36
C TYR A 182 -5.24 9.51 -3.14
N ASP A 183 -6.47 9.05 -2.94
CA ASP A 183 -6.79 7.97 -2.00
C ASP A 183 -6.00 6.71 -2.39
N GLY A 184 -5.24 6.13 -1.48
CA GLY A 184 -4.43 4.95 -1.74
C GLY A 184 -4.87 3.75 -0.92
N VAL A 185 -4.64 2.54 -1.45
CA VAL A 185 -4.88 1.26 -0.79
C VAL A 185 -3.66 0.36 -0.93
N TYR A 186 -3.23 -0.19 0.20
CA TYR A 186 -2.08 -1.07 0.34
C TYR A 186 -2.51 -2.40 0.96
N GLU A 187 -1.73 -3.45 0.74
CA GLU A 187 -1.92 -4.69 1.50
C GLU A 187 -1.78 -4.41 2.99
N ASN A 188 -2.45 -5.23 3.80
CA ASN A 188 -2.35 -5.06 5.25
C ASN A 188 -0.91 -5.28 5.74
N PHE A 189 -0.37 -4.31 6.47
CA PHE A 189 0.95 -4.38 7.09
C PHE A 189 0.91 -3.80 8.52
N TYR A 190 1.95 -4.11 9.29
CA TYR A 190 2.21 -3.56 10.62
C TYR A 190 3.66 -3.10 10.69
N GLY A 191 4.01 -2.22 11.63
CA GLY A 191 5.39 -1.79 11.81
C GLY A 191 6.27 -2.91 12.37
N VAL A 192 7.43 -3.16 11.75
CA VAL A 192 8.47 -4.02 12.32
C VAL A 192 9.56 -3.15 12.91
N ILE A 193 9.79 -3.27 14.21
CA ILE A 193 10.87 -2.58 14.91
C ILE A 193 12.23 -3.04 14.35
N ILE A 194 13.00 -2.09 13.81
CA ILE A 194 14.37 -2.33 13.32
C ILE A 194 15.45 -1.86 14.30
N ASN A 195 15.10 -0.95 15.21
CA ASN A 195 15.99 -0.48 16.27
C ASN A 195 15.20 -0.42 17.59
N GLN A 196 15.64 -1.19 18.59
CA GLN A 196 14.96 -1.29 19.88
C GLN A 196 15.07 -0.02 20.72
N GLU A 197 16.15 0.74 20.60
CA GLU A 197 16.41 1.96 21.37
C GLU A 197 15.58 3.13 20.84
N SER A 198 15.62 3.34 19.51
CA SER A 198 14.93 4.44 18.84
C SER A 198 13.48 4.11 18.43
N LYS A 199 13.03 2.87 18.65
CA LYS A 199 11.70 2.36 18.29
C LYS A 199 11.29 2.63 16.84
N ILE A 200 12.27 2.71 15.94
CA ILE A 200 12.02 2.92 14.51
C ILE A 200 11.35 1.65 13.98
N THR A 201 10.20 1.82 13.33
CA THR A 201 9.52 0.72 12.63
C THR A 201 9.47 0.95 11.13
N LEU A 202 9.51 -0.14 10.36
CA LEU A 202 9.38 -0.13 8.89
C LEU A 202 8.25 -1.05 8.44
N PRO A 203 7.73 -0.89 7.21
CA PRO A 203 6.94 -1.94 6.57
C PRO A 203 7.76 -3.24 6.49
N PRO A 204 7.15 -4.42 6.74
CA PRO A 204 7.86 -5.71 6.81
C PRO A 204 8.43 -6.15 5.46
N LYS A 205 7.89 -5.61 4.37
CA LYS A 205 8.28 -5.92 2.99
C LYS A 205 8.48 -4.61 2.21
N PRO A 206 9.58 -3.86 2.42
CA PRO A 206 9.81 -2.56 1.77
C PRO A 206 9.69 -2.63 0.25
N LEU A 207 10.25 -3.68 -0.38
CA LEU A 207 10.13 -3.90 -1.82
C LEU A 207 8.66 -3.99 -2.28
N ARG A 208 7.80 -4.66 -1.51
CA ARG A 208 6.38 -4.80 -1.82
C ARG A 208 5.64 -3.49 -1.62
N PHE A 209 5.91 -2.80 -0.52
CA PHE A 209 5.31 -1.49 -0.23
C PHE A 209 5.62 -0.47 -1.33
N LEU A 210 6.89 -0.39 -1.76
CA LEU A 210 7.32 0.51 -2.83
C LEU A 210 6.73 0.13 -4.20
N HIS A 211 6.62 -1.18 -4.50
CA HIS A 211 5.94 -1.64 -5.72
C HIS A 211 4.46 -1.23 -5.74
N GLU A 212 3.79 -1.28 -4.58
CA GLU A 212 2.38 -0.92 -4.46
C GLU A 212 2.10 0.57 -4.66
N MET A 213 3.06 1.47 -4.39
CA MET A 213 2.88 2.91 -4.61
C MET A 213 2.40 3.28 -6.02
N LYS A 214 2.68 2.45 -7.03
CA LYS A 214 2.23 2.67 -8.41
C LYS A 214 0.79 2.26 -8.69
N THR A 215 0.31 1.30 -7.93
CA THR A 215 -0.95 0.60 -8.16
C THR A 215 -1.93 0.80 -7.01
N SER A 216 -1.53 1.57 -5.99
CA SER A 216 -2.30 1.79 -4.78
C SER A 216 -3.48 2.73 -4.99
N LYS A 217 -3.54 3.51 -6.08
CA LYS A 217 -4.65 4.44 -6.33
C LYS A 217 -6.00 3.73 -6.19
N PHE A 218 -6.76 4.15 -5.19
CA PHE A 218 -8.06 3.63 -4.87
C PHE A 218 -9.06 4.13 -5.91
N LEU A 219 -9.76 3.19 -6.54
CA LEU A 219 -10.87 3.48 -7.43
C LEU A 219 -12.15 3.01 -6.76
N SER A 220 -12.92 3.95 -6.22
CA SER A 220 -14.23 3.63 -5.66
C SER A 220 -15.17 3.14 -6.77
N CYS A 221 -15.97 2.13 -6.45
CA CYS A 221 -17.10 1.75 -7.29
C CYS A 221 -18.16 2.86 -7.28
N ARG A 222 -18.87 3.02 -8.40
CA ARG A 222 -20.02 3.91 -8.53
C ARG A 222 -21.24 3.04 -8.29
N ALA A 223 -21.74 3.02 -7.07
CA ALA A 223 -22.79 2.11 -6.59
C ALA A 223 -24.18 2.40 -7.23
N LEU A 224 -24.27 2.32 -8.57
CA LEU A 224 -25.42 2.71 -9.38
C LEU A 224 -26.62 1.77 -9.20
N LEU A 225 -26.34 0.49 -8.94
CA LEU A 225 -27.34 -0.57 -8.85
C LEU A 225 -27.29 -1.29 -7.50
N MET A 226 -26.88 -0.63 -6.40
CA MET A 226 -26.79 -1.28 -5.09
C MET A 226 -28.05 -2.14 -4.84
N PRO A 227 -27.92 -3.47 -4.80
CA PRO A 227 -29.05 -4.28 -4.40
C PRO A 227 -29.36 -3.91 -2.94
N LYS A 228 -30.64 -3.79 -2.60
CA LYS A 228 -31.07 -3.69 -1.19
C LYS A 228 -30.64 -4.92 -0.36
N GLU A 229 -30.21 -5.98 -1.03
CA GLU A 229 -29.69 -7.21 -0.45
C GLU A 229 -28.16 -7.23 -0.47
N LYS A 230 -27.57 -7.60 0.67
CA LYS A 230 -26.12 -7.78 0.80
C LYS A 230 -25.63 -8.69 -0.33
N HIS A 231 -24.64 -8.23 -1.10
CA HIS A 231 -23.86 -9.13 -1.94
C HIS A 231 -23.38 -10.30 -1.06
N PRO A 232 -23.51 -11.56 -1.51
CA PRO A 232 -23.00 -12.69 -0.75
C PRO A 232 -21.52 -12.42 -0.42
N GLU A 233 -21.14 -12.49 0.86
CA GLU A 233 -19.74 -12.30 1.30
C GLU A 233 -18.77 -13.21 0.54
N GLU A 234 -19.27 -14.36 0.06
CA GLU A 234 -18.52 -15.34 -0.71
C GLU A 234 -19.19 -15.66 -2.06
N SER A 235 -18.86 -14.88 -3.09
CA SER A 235 -19.11 -15.32 -4.47
C SER A 235 -17.97 -16.23 -4.95
N LYS A 236 -18.31 -17.29 -5.72
CA LYS A 236 -17.30 -18.16 -6.37
C LYS A 236 -16.30 -17.36 -7.20
N VAL A 237 -16.77 -16.34 -7.90
CA VAL A 237 -15.97 -15.42 -8.71
C VAL A 237 -15.02 -14.61 -7.81
N GLY A 238 -15.50 -14.11 -6.67
CA GLY A 238 -14.66 -13.48 -5.65
C GLY A 238 -13.58 -14.40 -5.09
N ASN A 239 -13.89 -15.69 -4.87
CA ASN A 239 -12.91 -16.71 -4.46
C ASN A 239 -11.80 -16.88 -5.53
N ILE A 240 -12.18 -16.93 -6.81
CA ILE A 240 -11.22 -17.02 -7.93
C ILE A 240 -10.29 -15.81 -7.98
N ILE A 241 -10.84 -14.59 -7.84
CA ILE A 241 -10.03 -13.36 -7.81
C ILE A 241 -9.04 -13.38 -6.65
N ARG A 242 -9.48 -13.82 -5.45
CA ARG A 242 -8.62 -13.94 -4.27
C ARG A 242 -7.51 -14.98 -4.47
N GLU A 243 -7.82 -16.14 -5.04
CA GLU A 243 -6.85 -17.19 -5.34
C GLU A 243 -5.84 -16.75 -6.40
N MET A 244 -6.31 -16.07 -7.46
CA MET A 244 -5.44 -15.50 -8.49
C MET A 244 -4.47 -14.48 -7.93
N LYS A 245 -4.98 -13.56 -7.09
CA LYS A 245 -4.14 -12.58 -6.40
C LYS A 245 -3.08 -13.28 -5.56
N ALA A 246 -3.45 -14.28 -4.76
CA ALA A 246 -2.51 -15.02 -3.92
C ALA A 246 -1.41 -15.75 -4.71
N ILE A 247 -1.71 -16.22 -5.93
CA ILE A 247 -0.74 -16.89 -6.80
C ILE A 247 0.20 -15.91 -7.51
N LEU A 248 -0.30 -14.75 -7.91
CA LEU A 248 0.43 -13.74 -8.68
C LEU A 248 1.28 -12.81 -7.80
N GLN A 249 0.79 -12.50 -6.59
CA GLN A 249 1.40 -11.54 -5.67
C GLN A 249 2.87 -11.83 -5.34
N PRO A 250 3.29 -13.08 -5.04
CA PRO A 250 4.70 -13.39 -4.72
C PRO A 250 5.67 -13.07 -5.85
N TYR A 251 5.17 -12.97 -7.08
CA TYR A 251 5.95 -12.71 -8.29
C TYR A 251 5.80 -11.28 -8.81
N PHE A 252 5.11 -10.40 -8.06
CA PHE A 252 4.88 -8.99 -8.44
C PHE A 252 4.27 -8.88 -9.84
N TYR A 253 3.33 -9.79 -10.13
CA TYR A 253 2.50 -9.72 -11.30
C TYR A 253 1.29 -8.85 -11.00
N ASP A 254 1.24 -7.68 -11.64
CA ASP A 254 0.07 -6.82 -11.60
C ASP A 254 -0.97 -7.33 -12.61
N PHE A 255 -2.23 -7.26 -12.21
CA PHE A 255 -3.37 -7.59 -13.06
C PHE A 255 -4.46 -6.55 -12.83
N TRP A 256 -5.38 -6.44 -13.79
CA TRP A 256 -6.57 -5.61 -13.67
C TRP A 256 -7.80 -6.39 -14.09
N LEU A 257 -8.94 -6.05 -13.51
CA LEU A 257 -10.22 -6.59 -13.96
C LEU A 257 -10.56 -6.01 -15.34
N THR A 258 -11.24 -6.79 -16.18
CA THR A 258 -11.71 -6.33 -17.48
C THR A 258 -13.16 -6.77 -17.74
N SER A 259 -13.75 -6.29 -18.83
CA SER A 259 -15.06 -6.73 -19.34
C SER A 259 -16.16 -6.77 -18.25
N GLY A 260 -16.96 -7.84 -18.20
CA GLY A 260 -18.07 -8.02 -17.25
C GLY A 260 -17.63 -8.02 -15.78
N THR A 261 -16.41 -8.45 -15.49
CA THR A 261 -15.88 -8.43 -14.11
C THR A 261 -15.58 -7.00 -13.65
N LEU A 262 -14.98 -6.18 -14.51
CA LEU A 262 -14.78 -4.75 -14.23
C LEU A 262 -16.10 -3.99 -14.15
N LEU A 263 -17.05 -4.31 -15.05
CA LEU A 263 -18.38 -3.71 -15.05
C LEU A 263 -19.12 -3.99 -13.73
N GLY A 264 -19.06 -5.23 -13.23
CA GLY A 264 -19.63 -5.59 -11.93
C GLY A 264 -19.06 -4.74 -10.79
N TRP A 265 -17.72 -4.66 -10.70
CA TRP A 265 -17.06 -3.83 -9.70
C TRP A 265 -17.53 -2.39 -9.79
N TYR A 266 -17.50 -1.81 -10.99
CA TYR A 266 -17.81 -0.40 -11.18
C TYR A 266 -19.28 -0.07 -10.89
N ARG A 267 -20.23 -0.90 -11.33
CA ARG A 267 -21.67 -0.62 -11.31
C ARG A 267 -22.37 -1.04 -10.02
N GLU A 268 -21.94 -2.16 -9.45
CA GLU A 268 -22.61 -2.85 -8.35
C GLU A 268 -21.72 -2.95 -7.10
N CYS A 269 -20.50 -2.41 -7.11
CA CYS A 269 -19.54 -2.57 -6.01
C CYS A 269 -19.27 -4.04 -5.66
N GLY A 270 -19.40 -4.93 -6.65
CA GLY A 270 -19.42 -6.36 -6.43
C GLY A 270 -19.26 -7.15 -7.71
N ILE A 271 -19.65 -8.41 -7.68
CA ILE A 271 -19.70 -9.25 -8.87
C ILE A 271 -21.14 -9.26 -9.38
N ILE A 272 -21.32 -9.13 -10.70
CA ILE A 272 -22.65 -9.23 -11.34
C ILE A 272 -23.28 -10.56 -10.95
N PRO A 273 -24.49 -10.57 -10.36
CA PRO A 273 -25.22 -11.80 -10.07
C PRO A 273 -25.28 -12.70 -11.30
N TYR A 274 -25.22 -14.02 -11.09
CA TYR A 274 -25.28 -15.04 -12.15
C TYR A 274 -24.05 -15.16 -13.06
N THR A 275 -23.03 -14.30 -12.94
CA THR A 275 -21.76 -14.57 -13.64
C THR A 275 -21.00 -15.74 -13.01
N SER A 276 -20.31 -16.50 -13.85
CA SER A 276 -19.57 -17.70 -13.45
C SER A 276 -18.10 -17.67 -13.86
N ASP A 277 -17.66 -16.61 -14.53
CA ASP A 277 -16.30 -16.42 -14.97
C ASP A 277 -15.68 -15.13 -14.40
N VAL A 278 -14.35 -15.09 -14.43
CA VAL A 278 -13.53 -13.91 -14.12
C VAL A 278 -12.77 -13.53 -15.38
N ASP A 279 -12.90 -12.27 -15.77
CA ASP A 279 -12.12 -11.63 -16.82
C ASP A 279 -11.06 -10.73 -16.19
N PHE A 280 -9.79 -10.97 -16.53
CA PHE A 280 -8.67 -10.14 -16.09
C PHE A 280 -7.62 -9.96 -17.20
N GLY A 281 -6.89 -8.86 -17.11
CA GLY A 281 -5.75 -8.54 -17.97
C GLY A 281 -4.45 -8.51 -17.17
N MET A 282 -3.34 -8.77 -17.87
CA MET A 282 -1.98 -8.62 -17.35
C MET A 282 -1.08 -8.00 -18.43
N ARG A 283 -0.09 -7.22 -18.02
CA ARG A 283 0.93 -6.71 -18.94
C ARG A 283 1.74 -7.87 -19.50
N ALA A 284 1.81 -8.02 -20.83
CA ALA A 284 2.61 -9.09 -21.41
C ALA A 284 4.11 -8.90 -21.20
N SER A 285 4.58 -7.66 -21.09
CA SER A 285 5.98 -7.34 -20.80
C SER A 285 6.43 -7.86 -19.44
N ASP A 286 5.49 -8.01 -18.49
CA ASP A 286 5.77 -8.60 -17.18
C ASP A 286 5.96 -10.12 -17.27
N VAL A 287 5.29 -10.78 -18.23
CA VAL A 287 5.27 -12.23 -18.39
C VAL A 287 6.58 -12.72 -19.03
N LYS A 288 7.44 -13.37 -18.23
CA LYS A 288 8.71 -13.96 -18.71
C LYS A 288 8.48 -14.98 -19.83
N SER A 289 7.59 -15.94 -19.57
CA SER A 289 7.08 -16.87 -20.57
C SER A 289 5.63 -17.22 -20.23
N LEU A 290 4.82 -17.51 -21.24
CA LEU A 290 3.44 -17.95 -20.98
C LEU A 290 3.43 -19.21 -20.11
N GLU A 291 4.34 -20.16 -20.38
CA GLU A 291 4.41 -21.42 -19.64
C GLU A 291 4.64 -21.19 -18.14
N SER A 292 5.46 -20.20 -17.76
CA SER A 292 5.66 -19.87 -16.35
C SER A 292 4.37 -19.44 -15.65
N ILE A 293 3.49 -18.70 -16.33
CA ILE A 293 2.21 -18.26 -15.75
C ILE A 293 1.22 -19.42 -15.73
N LEU A 294 1.19 -20.24 -16.78
CA LEU A 294 0.31 -21.41 -16.80
C LEU A 294 0.68 -22.42 -15.71
N GLN A 295 1.96 -22.61 -15.42
CA GLN A 295 2.40 -23.42 -14.30
C GLN A 295 1.93 -22.86 -12.96
N LEU A 296 1.92 -21.53 -12.79
CA LEU A 296 1.37 -20.89 -11.60
C LEU A 296 -0.15 -21.12 -11.48
N PHE A 297 -0.90 -20.94 -12.56
CA PHE A 297 -2.34 -21.18 -12.56
C PHE A 297 -2.72 -22.64 -12.36
N ARG A 298 -1.92 -23.60 -12.85
CA ARG A 298 -2.15 -25.04 -12.58
C ARG A 298 -2.06 -25.40 -11.10
N LYS A 299 -1.44 -24.58 -10.24
CA LYS A 299 -1.45 -24.77 -8.78
C LYS A 299 -2.81 -24.47 -8.15
N SER A 300 -3.65 -23.73 -8.87
CA SER A 300 -5.02 -23.44 -8.46
C SER A 300 -5.98 -24.53 -8.92
N ARG A 301 -6.95 -24.87 -8.07
CA ARG A 301 -8.07 -25.73 -8.50
C ARG A 301 -9.13 -24.96 -9.29
N SER A 302 -9.20 -23.64 -9.10
CA SER A 302 -10.24 -22.76 -9.64
C SER A 302 -9.81 -22.02 -10.91
N LEU A 303 -8.49 -21.87 -11.16
CA LEU A 303 -7.95 -21.20 -12.34
C LEU A 303 -7.52 -22.23 -13.39
N LYS A 304 -8.41 -22.49 -14.35
CA LYS A 304 -8.04 -23.22 -15.57
C LYS A 304 -8.01 -22.24 -16.73
N LEU A 305 -6.91 -22.24 -17.50
CA LEU A 305 -6.87 -21.54 -18.77
C LEU A 305 -7.84 -22.25 -19.72
N VAL A 306 -8.89 -21.55 -20.13
CA VAL A 306 -9.88 -22.09 -21.07
C VAL A 306 -9.61 -21.62 -22.51
N MET A 307 -9.11 -20.40 -22.68
CA MET A 307 -8.93 -19.81 -23.99
C MET A 307 -7.79 -18.80 -24.02
N ARG A 308 -7.10 -18.74 -25.15
CA ARG A 308 -5.96 -17.84 -25.40
C ARG A 308 -6.24 -17.02 -26.66
N TYR A 309 -6.09 -15.70 -26.57
CA TYR A 309 -6.18 -14.79 -27.72
C TYR A 309 -4.83 -14.11 -27.97
N GLY A 310 -4.44 -13.96 -29.24
CA GLY A 310 -3.41 -13.04 -29.71
C GLY A 310 -2.00 -13.18 -29.13
N LEU A 311 -1.18 -14.10 -29.67
CA LEU A 311 0.28 -13.91 -29.60
C LEU A 311 0.74 -13.12 -30.83
N PHE A 312 1.19 -11.89 -30.64
CA PHE A 312 2.05 -11.23 -31.62
C PHE A 312 3.52 -11.45 -31.24
N LYS A 313 4.37 -11.76 -32.22
CA LYS A 313 5.80 -12.11 -32.07
C LYS A 313 6.66 -11.08 -31.29
N ASN A 314 6.15 -9.88 -31.01
CA ASN A 314 6.95 -8.74 -30.52
C ASN A 314 6.65 -8.25 -29.08
N LYS A 315 5.97 -9.04 -28.23
CA LYS A 315 5.77 -8.73 -26.78
C LYS A 315 5.18 -7.33 -26.47
N GLN A 316 4.37 -6.77 -27.37
CA GLN A 316 3.98 -5.35 -27.33
C GLN A 316 2.53 -5.07 -26.87
N ARG A 317 1.78 -6.09 -26.43
CA ARG A 317 0.35 -5.95 -26.03
C ARG A 317 0.00 -6.82 -24.82
N ASP A 318 -1.02 -6.44 -24.06
CA ASP A 318 -1.50 -7.15 -22.86
C ASP A 318 -2.01 -8.58 -23.14
N VAL A 319 -1.89 -9.47 -22.15
CA VAL A 319 -2.43 -10.84 -22.20
C VAL A 319 -3.77 -10.87 -21.48
N TYR A 320 -4.79 -11.38 -22.16
CA TYR A 320 -6.13 -11.57 -21.62
C TYR A 320 -6.33 -13.01 -21.22
N PHE A 321 -6.83 -13.22 -20.00
CA PHE A 321 -7.14 -14.53 -19.47
C PHE A 321 -8.61 -14.59 -19.09
N LYS A 322 -9.24 -15.72 -19.43
CA LYS A 322 -10.59 -16.06 -18.99
C LYS A 322 -10.55 -17.27 -18.07
N GLY A 323 -10.88 -17.07 -16.81
CA GLY A 323 -11.05 -18.14 -15.83
C GLY A 323 -12.51 -18.55 -15.72
N LYS A 324 -12.81 -19.86 -15.77
CA LYS A 324 -14.17 -20.39 -15.51
C LYS A 324 -14.28 -20.95 -14.09
N ALA A 325 -15.33 -20.62 -13.37
CA ALA A 325 -15.72 -21.35 -12.16
C ALA A 325 -16.38 -22.68 -12.55
N PHE A 326 -15.79 -23.82 -12.17
CA PHE A 326 -16.48 -25.10 -12.30
C PHE A 326 -17.43 -25.31 -11.12
N ARG A 327 -18.63 -25.84 -11.42
CA ARG A 327 -19.57 -26.36 -10.43
C ARG A 327 -19.20 -27.83 -10.20
N THR A 328 -18.61 -28.19 -9.05
CA THR A 328 -18.78 -29.56 -8.53
C THR A 328 -20.02 -29.55 -7.65
N SER A 329 -21.16 -29.80 -8.27
CA SER A 329 -22.36 -30.25 -7.58
C SER A 329 -23.19 -31.00 -8.61
N TRP A 330 -23.00 -32.32 -8.68
CA TRP A 330 -24.04 -33.34 -8.81
C TRP A 330 -23.35 -34.72 -8.71
N LEU A 331 -23.24 -35.21 -7.48
CA LEU A 331 -23.37 -36.63 -7.20
C LEU A 331 -24.87 -36.90 -7.25
N GLY A 332 -25.30 -37.68 -8.22
CA GLY A 332 -26.68 -38.13 -8.33
C GLY A 332 -26.79 -39.13 -9.47
N ASN A 333 -26.88 -40.40 -9.08
CA ASN A 333 -27.17 -41.59 -9.87
C ASN A 333 -28.11 -41.33 -11.05
N MET A 334 -27.80 -41.93 -12.20
CA MET A 334 -28.72 -42.81 -12.94
C MET A 334 -27.88 -43.82 -13.73
N ALA A 335 -27.55 -44.95 -13.11
CA ALA A 335 -27.92 -46.26 -13.63
C ALA A 335 -29.43 -46.35 -13.92
N SER A 336 -29.76 -46.47 -15.21
CA SER A 336 -30.71 -47.42 -15.81
C SER A 336 -30.81 -47.13 -17.29
#